data_AF-A0A7J9S3Z4-F1
#
_entry.id   AF-A0A7J9S3Z4-F1
#
_cell.length_a   1.000
_cell.length_b   1.000
_cell.length_c   1.000
_cell.angle_alpha   90.00
_cell.angle_beta   90.00
_cell.angle_gamma   90.00
#
_symmetry.space_group_name_H-M   'P 1'
#
loop_
_entity.id
_entity.type
_entity.pdbx_description
1 polymer ?
#
loop_
_entity_poly.entity_id
_entity_poly.type
_entity_poly.pdbx_seq_one_letter_code
_entity_poly.pdbx_strand_id
1 'polypeptide(L)'
;MDMLEMALNIAKDIEKSVKPLIGWEKSNEVVKIGADGTPTKRIDLIAENVAINSIEKFCSAILISEEIGFKKIGKNKPEYVIVLDPVDGTYNSLKDIPFYSAAVAIGRIDKFTDNLEKLINNLKMKDLEVGVVRNIATGDTYYAEKGKGAHFLRKGEKKSISISNSSNLKDSSIGLFAHDISIDTLKFIKDRRFRRIRLFGSIALEMCYVAKGALDAFINVNETTRLCDIAAGYVIIKEAGGIVTDKNGQEVNLDLDVNSKVSVICSNEMLHKKLVGIFGNRWRIKPTNFGIISRIDNEESIEVADNVIKYLDSKGIKYELDSSTYDALKNRLTKKCDIISNIEEISHMISIGGDGTVLRASKMIEGNEIPMICINMGTVGFLTEFNKEEIFSAIDSIICGNYKVEKRTKLMGFAKLSDGKQQILSDSLNEVVITTKNPAKMMHFEVYIDGNLVEDVRADGIIVSTPNGSTAYSLSSGGPIIEPTVEGFVIVPICPFKLSSRPLVVNANSEIKIKLLKKSTYVVIDGNTEFEAKKGDEIILRKSESNAYFVKGDNFYNKLKKLSLM
;
A
#
# COMPACT_ATOMS: atom_id res chain seq x y z
N MET A 1 -20.80 20.59 30.76
CA MET A 1 -19.36 20.63 30.41
C MET A 1 -19.28 20.34 28.93
N ASP A 2 -18.58 21.16 28.15
CA ASP A 2 -18.39 20.86 26.72
C ASP A 2 -17.32 19.77 26.52
N MET A 3 -17.19 19.25 25.29
CA MET A 3 -16.26 18.15 25.01
C MET A 3 -14.80 18.55 25.20
N LEU A 4 -14.43 19.79 24.89
CA LEU A 4 -13.06 20.25 25.03
C LEU A 4 -12.65 20.37 26.50
N GLU A 5 -13.50 20.99 27.32
CA GLU A 5 -13.31 21.09 28.76
C GLU A 5 -13.19 19.71 29.41
N MET A 6 -14.02 18.76 28.97
CA MET A 6 -13.97 17.36 29.40
C MET A 6 -12.63 16.70 29.05
N ALA A 7 -12.19 16.79 27.79
CA ALA A 7 -10.92 16.20 27.34
C ALA A 7 -9.72 16.81 28.07
N LEU A 8 -9.72 18.13 28.28
CA LEU A 8 -8.68 18.84 29.03
C LEU A 8 -8.61 18.37 30.49
N ASN A 9 -9.76 18.19 31.14
CA ASN A 9 -9.83 17.71 32.52
C ASN A 9 -9.36 16.26 32.65
N ILE A 10 -9.77 15.37 31.74
CA ILE A 10 -9.30 13.97 31.71
C ILE A 10 -7.77 13.92 31.58
N ALA A 11 -7.20 14.62 30.60
CA ALA A 11 -5.75 14.65 30.39
C ALA A 11 -4.99 15.23 31.60
N LYS A 12 -5.56 16.23 32.27
CA LYS A 12 -4.98 16.85 33.48
C LYS A 12 -5.04 15.92 34.68
N ASP A 13 -6.11 15.15 34.85
CA ASP A 13 -6.23 14.19 35.94
C ASP A 13 -5.27 13.00 35.73
N ILE A 14 -5.09 12.54 34.49
CA ILE A 14 -4.06 11.57 34.13
C ILE A 14 -2.67 12.12 34.50
N GLU A 15 -2.30 13.31 34.04
CA GLU A 15 -1.00 13.92 34.35
C GLU A 15 -0.71 13.96 35.86
N LYS A 16 -1.66 14.43 36.68
CA LYS A 16 -1.50 14.50 38.13
C LYS A 16 -1.25 13.14 38.77
N SER A 17 -1.88 12.10 38.24
CA SER A 17 -1.74 10.73 38.75
C SER A 17 -0.47 10.04 38.28
N VAL A 18 -0.01 10.33 37.06
CA VAL A 18 1.14 9.70 36.43
C VAL A 18 2.46 10.33 36.88
N LYS A 19 2.51 11.65 37.08
CA LYS A 19 3.73 12.36 37.51
C LYS A 19 4.44 11.74 38.72
N PRO A 20 3.74 11.35 39.81
CA PRO A 20 4.38 10.70 40.96
C PRO A 20 4.91 9.29 40.70
N LEU A 21 4.52 8.66 39.59
CA LEU A 21 4.90 7.28 39.23
C LEU A 21 6.18 7.22 38.39
N ILE A 22 6.65 8.37 37.88
CA ILE A 22 7.87 8.48 37.08
C ILE A 22 9.08 8.10 37.94
N GLY A 23 9.90 7.17 37.45
CA GLY A 23 11.05 6.64 38.18
C GLY A 23 10.71 5.66 39.31
N TRP A 24 9.43 5.38 39.60
CA TRP A 24 9.07 4.34 40.56
C TRP A 24 9.28 2.95 39.93
N GLU A 25 10.08 2.10 40.59
CA GLU A 25 10.48 0.80 40.04
C GLU A 25 9.30 -0.08 39.64
N LYS A 26 8.22 -0.08 40.44
CA LYS A 26 7.02 -0.87 40.16
C LYS A 26 6.24 -0.40 38.94
N SER A 27 6.46 0.84 38.47
CA SER A 27 5.82 1.36 37.26
C SER A 27 6.12 0.54 36.01
N ASN A 28 7.31 -0.09 35.94
CA ASN A 28 7.75 -0.90 34.80
C ASN A 28 7.31 -2.39 34.90
N GLU A 29 6.64 -2.79 35.99
CA GLU A 29 6.11 -4.14 36.12
C GLU A 29 5.03 -4.38 35.05
N VAL A 30 5.15 -5.48 34.32
CA VAL A 30 4.08 -5.96 33.44
C VAL A 30 2.98 -6.54 34.30
N VAL A 31 1.77 -6.00 34.17
CA VAL A 31 0.62 -6.37 35.03
C VAL A 31 -0.40 -7.25 34.30
N LYS A 32 -0.55 -7.09 32.99
CA LYS A 32 -1.43 -7.90 32.12
C LYS A 32 -1.00 -7.76 30.65
N ILE A 33 -1.67 -8.50 29.78
CA ILE A 33 -1.69 -8.21 28.34
C ILE A 33 -2.89 -7.30 28.05
N GLY A 34 -2.67 -6.22 27.30
CA GLY A 34 -3.70 -5.29 26.85
C GLY A 34 -4.60 -5.88 25.78
N ALA A 35 -5.69 -5.18 25.46
CA ALA A 35 -6.62 -5.62 24.41
C ALA A 35 -6.00 -5.55 23.01
N ASP A 36 -4.98 -4.72 22.86
CA ASP A 36 -4.09 -4.58 21.70
C ASP A 36 -3.06 -5.73 21.54
N GLY A 37 -3.02 -6.64 22.52
CA GLY A 37 -2.10 -7.79 22.55
C GLY A 37 -0.69 -7.48 23.07
N THR A 38 -0.42 -6.32 23.68
CA THR A 38 0.92 -6.00 24.22
C THR A 38 1.01 -6.00 25.74
N PRO A 39 2.23 -6.11 26.31
CA PRO A 39 2.43 -6.05 27.75
C PRO A 39 2.06 -4.68 28.34
N THR A 40 0.97 -4.60 29.10
CA THR A 40 0.56 -3.41 29.84
C THR A 40 1.46 -3.21 31.06
N LYS A 41 2.03 -2.01 31.23
CA LYS A 41 2.80 -1.67 32.43
C LYS A 41 1.89 -1.15 33.53
N ARG A 42 2.35 -1.21 34.77
CA ARG A 42 1.61 -0.72 35.94
C ARG A 42 1.24 0.76 35.81
N ILE A 43 2.14 1.58 35.24
CA ILE A 43 1.89 3.00 35.02
C ILE A 43 0.71 3.25 34.07
N ASP A 44 0.62 2.49 32.98
CA ASP A 44 -0.46 2.61 32.00
C ASP A 44 -1.80 2.19 32.63
N LEU A 45 -1.81 1.09 33.38
CA LEU A 45 -3.01 0.63 34.10
C LEU A 45 -3.52 1.66 35.12
N ILE A 46 -2.62 2.33 35.86
CA ILE A 46 -3.04 3.35 36.82
C ILE A 46 -3.61 4.57 36.08
N ALA A 47 -2.93 5.01 35.03
CA ALA A 47 -3.35 6.13 34.20
C ALA A 47 -4.74 5.87 33.57
N GLU A 48 -4.97 4.67 33.05
CA GLU A 48 -6.26 4.26 32.48
C GLU A 48 -7.38 4.26 33.54
N ASN A 49 -7.14 3.70 34.72
CA ASN A 49 -8.14 3.70 35.80
C ASN A 49 -8.51 5.13 36.23
N VAL A 50 -7.54 6.04 36.26
CA VAL A 50 -7.78 7.46 36.54
C VAL A 50 -8.61 8.10 35.43
N ALA A 51 -8.32 7.78 34.18
CA ALA A 51 -9.11 8.25 33.05
C ALA A 51 -10.55 7.76 33.11
N ILE A 52 -10.79 6.48 33.40
CA ILE A 52 -12.13 5.89 33.58
C ILE A 52 -12.92 6.64 34.67
N ASN A 53 -12.30 6.83 35.84
CA ASN A 53 -12.92 7.57 36.95
C ASN A 53 -13.19 9.03 36.60
N SER A 54 -12.32 9.65 35.80
CA SER A 54 -12.52 11.01 35.32
C SER A 54 -13.68 11.10 34.33
N ILE A 55 -13.77 10.16 33.38
CA ILE A 55 -14.85 10.09 32.39
C ILE A 55 -16.20 9.90 33.10
N GLU A 56 -16.29 8.96 34.05
CA GLU A 56 -17.54 8.69 34.78
C GLU A 56 -18.07 9.91 35.56
N LYS A 57 -17.18 10.81 36.00
CA LYS A 57 -17.57 12.07 36.65
C LYS A 57 -18.16 13.09 35.68
N PHE A 58 -17.73 13.08 34.43
CA PHE A 58 -18.07 14.14 33.46
C PHE A 58 -19.18 13.73 32.48
N CYS A 59 -19.24 12.47 32.09
CA CYS A 59 -20.21 11.99 31.10
C CYS A 59 -20.45 10.47 31.17
N SER A 60 -21.39 10.00 30.35
CA SER A 60 -21.45 8.58 29.96
C SER A 60 -20.94 8.46 28.53
N ALA A 61 -20.01 7.53 28.31
CA ALA A 61 -19.29 7.41 27.05
C ALA A 61 -18.92 5.96 26.75
N ILE A 62 -18.57 5.72 25.48
CA ILE A 62 -17.85 4.52 25.06
C ILE A 62 -16.36 4.88 25.06
N LEU A 63 -15.59 4.27 25.96
CA LEU A 63 -14.15 4.42 26.01
C LEU A 63 -13.50 3.35 25.13
N ILE A 64 -12.54 3.76 24.32
CA ILE A 64 -11.64 2.91 23.54
C ILE A 64 -10.20 3.23 23.96
N SER A 65 -9.46 2.24 24.44
CA SER A 65 -8.05 2.37 24.85
C SER A 65 -7.29 1.06 24.66
N GLU A 66 -5.96 1.14 24.68
CA GLU A 66 -5.09 0.00 24.40
C GLU A 66 -5.28 -1.16 25.38
N GLU A 67 -5.55 -0.86 26.66
CA GLU A 67 -5.52 -1.87 27.72
C GLU A 67 -6.88 -2.56 27.97
N ILE A 68 -8.01 -1.94 27.63
CA ILE A 68 -9.36 -2.54 27.79
C ILE A 68 -10.09 -2.79 26.47
N GLY A 69 -9.58 -2.27 25.35
CA GLY A 69 -10.24 -2.39 24.06
C GLY A 69 -11.38 -1.38 23.99
N PHE A 70 -12.62 -1.81 24.19
CA PHE A 70 -13.77 -0.91 24.29
C PHE A 70 -14.64 -1.20 25.52
N LYS A 71 -15.17 -0.15 26.16
CA LYS A 71 -16.01 -0.28 27.35
C LYS A 71 -17.00 0.88 27.49
N LYS A 72 -18.24 0.58 27.89
CA LYS A 72 -19.19 1.62 28.33
C LYS A 72 -18.81 2.13 29.72
N ILE A 73 -18.62 3.43 29.85
CA ILE A 73 -18.37 4.15 31.10
C ILE A 73 -19.58 5.01 31.46
N GLY A 74 -19.94 5.04 32.74
CA GLY A 74 -21.09 5.78 33.26
C GLY A 74 -22.42 5.00 33.22
N LYS A 75 -23.37 5.48 34.02
CA LYS A 75 -24.68 4.82 34.22
C LYS A 75 -25.68 5.14 33.11
N ASN A 76 -25.58 6.32 32.52
CA ASN A 76 -26.54 6.79 31.53
C ASN A 76 -26.25 6.22 30.15
N LYS A 77 -27.11 6.56 29.20
CA LYS A 77 -26.87 6.29 27.78
C LYS A 77 -25.60 7.03 27.34
N PRO A 78 -24.65 6.38 26.65
CA PRO A 78 -23.43 7.04 26.22
C PRO A 78 -23.75 8.11 25.16
N GLU A 79 -23.28 9.32 25.42
CA GLU A 79 -23.43 10.49 24.53
C GLU A 79 -22.18 10.69 23.65
N TYR A 80 -21.06 10.13 24.08
CA TYR A 80 -19.75 10.33 23.47
C TYR A 80 -19.02 9.01 23.21
N VAL A 81 -18.18 9.01 22.19
CA VAL A 81 -17.09 8.04 22.04
C VAL A 81 -15.78 8.74 22.40
N ILE A 82 -14.95 8.09 23.20
CA ILE A 82 -13.65 8.60 23.66
C ILE A 82 -12.59 7.60 23.25
N VAL A 83 -11.63 8.04 22.44
CA VAL A 83 -10.41 7.28 22.15
C VAL A 83 -9.29 7.83 23.03
N LEU A 84 -8.60 6.96 23.74
CA LEU A 84 -7.64 7.32 24.77
C LEU A 84 -6.35 6.51 24.62
N ASP A 85 -5.24 7.22 24.57
CA ASP A 85 -3.95 6.68 25.01
C ASP A 85 -3.58 7.37 26.33
N PRO A 86 -3.60 6.65 27.46
CA PRO A 86 -3.35 7.24 28.75
C PRO A 86 -1.88 7.66 28.92
N VAL A 87 -0.93 6.97 28.28
CA VAL A 87 0.51 7.24 28.37
C VAL A 87 1.21 6.88 27.05
N ASP A 88 1.10 7.75 26.04
CA ASP A 88 1.91 7.63 24.83
C ASP A 88 3.38 7.93 25.16
N GLY A 89 4.28 7.04 24.73
CA GLY A 89 5.69 7.09 25.08
C GLY A 89 6.02 6.51 26.46
N THR A 90 5.38 5.41 26.88
CA THR A 90 5.65 4.70 28.15
C THR A 90 7.14 4.43 28.38
N TYR A 91 7.91 4.07 27.35
CA TYR A 91 9.36 3.88 27.50
C TYR A 91 10.06 5.17 27.95
N ASN A 92 9.71 6.31 27.36
CA ASN A 92 10.27 7.61 27.73
C ASN A 92 9.86 8.00 29.15
N SER A 93 8.59 7.76 29.53
CA SER A 93 8.08 8.08 30.86
C SER A 93 8.81 7.28 31.94
N LEU A 94 9.07 5.99 31.72
CA LEU A 94 9.82 5.13 32.66
C LEU A 94 11.30 5.50 32.78
N LYS A 95 11.85 6.23 31.81
CA LYS A 95 13.25 6.68 31.77
C LYS A 95 13.44 8.16 32.09
N ASP A 96 12.36 8.85 32.50
CA ASP A 96 12.36 10.29 32.76
C ASP A 96 12.88 11.13 31.57
N ILE A 97 12.61 10.66 30.35
CA ILE A 97 12.84 11.42 29.13
C ILE A 97 11.58 12.25 28.90
N PRO A 98 11.61 13.60 28.91
CA PRO A 98 10.42 14.46 29.03
C PRO A 98 9.60 14.59 27.72
N PHE A 99 9.32 13.47 27.07
CA PHE A 99 8.61 13.37 25.80
C PHE A 99 7.64 12.18 25.84
N TYR A 100 6.55 12.35 26.59
CA TYR A 100 5.43 11.40 26.72
C TYR A 100 4.16 12.18 27.07
N SER A 101 2.99 11.64 26.74
CA SER A 101 1.73 12.38 26.83
C SER A 101 0.51 11.54 27.17
N ALA A 102 -0.52 12.20 27.71
CA ALA A 102 -1.88 11.69 27.67
C ALA A 102 -2.57 12.24 26.42
N ALA A 103 -3.16 11.36 25.61
CA ALA A 103 -3.85 11.71 24.37
C ALA A 103 -5.33 11.31 24.46
N VAL A 104 -6.23 12.29 24.30
CA VAL A 104 -7.68 12.11 24.43
C VAL A 104 -8.36 12.66 23.18
N ALA A 105 -9.16 11.84 22.51
CA ALA A 105 -10.02 12.29 21.42
C ALA A 105 -11.49 11.98 21.73
N ILE A 106 -12.40 12.90 21.41
CA ILE A 106 -13.83 12.77 21.73
C ILE A 106 -14.66 13.04 20.47
N GLY A 107 -15.65 12.19 20.20
CA GLY A 107 -16.70 12.39 19.19
C GLY A 107 -18.09 12.18 19.77
N ARG A 108 -19.12 12.73 19.12
CA ARG A 108 -20.52 12.57 19.55
C ARG A 108 -21.15 11.30 19.01
N ILE A 109 -22.12 10.76 19.77
CA ILE A 109 -22.95 9.63 19.35
C ILE A 109 -24.35 10.14 19.00
N ASP A 110 -24.60 10.42 17.71
CA ASP A 110 -25.89 10.93 17.26
C ASP A 110 -26.98 9.85 17.18
N LYS A 111 -26.61 8.63 16.79
CA LYS A 111 -27.55 7.50 16.61
C LYS A 111 -27.14 6.33 17.50
N PHE A 112 -27.76 6.25 18.67
CA PHE A 112 -27.53 5.15 19.59
C PHE A 112 -28.32 3.89 19.22
N THR A 113 -27.71 2.74 19.44
CA THR A 113 -28.34 1.41 19.42
C THR A 113 -27.88 0.63 20.66
N ASP A 114 -28.72 -0.25 21.19
CA ASP A 114 -28.38 -1.11 22.33
C ASP A 114 -27.23 -2.09 22.00
N ASN A 115 -26.95 -2.32 20.71
CA ASN A 115 -25.80 -3.09 20.26
C ASN A 115 -24.55 -2.19 20.14
N LEU A 116 -23.72 -2.19 21.19
CA LEU A 116 -22.48 -1.41 21.27
C LEU A 116 -21.50 -1.70 20.14
N GLU A 117 -21.33 -2.96 19.71
CA GLU A 117 -20.44 -3.31 18.61
C GLU A 117 -20.93 -2.70 17.29
N LYS A 118 -22.24 -2.81 17.02
CA LYS A 118 -22.84 -2.19 15.83
C LYS A 118 -22.74 -0.66 15.87
N LEU A 119 -22.78 -0.06 17.05
CA LEU A 119 -22.60 1.38 17.22
C LEU A 119 -21.17 1.81 16.86
N ILE A 120 -20.17 1.13 17.41
CA ILE A 120 -18.75 1.42 17.20
C ILE A 120 -18.35 1.17 15.73
N ASN A 121 -18.81 0.08 15.12
CA ASN A 121 -18.50 -0.27 13.72
C ASN A 121 -19.01 0.75 12.69
N ASN A 122 -19.90 1.67 13.08
CA ASN A 122 -20.37 2.75 12.22
C ASN A 122 -19.60 4.06 12.40
N LEU A 123 -18.74 4.16 13.41
CA LEU A 123 -17.93 5.34 13.71
C LEU A 123 -16.50 5.15 13.21
N LYS A 124 -15.92 6.23 12.70
CA LYS A 124 -14.54 6.28 12.21
C LYS A 124 -13.80 7.48 12.81
N MET A 125 -12.50 7.55 12.60
CA MET A 125 -11.67 8.68 13.07
C MET A 125 -12.18 10.06 12.66
N LYS A 126 -12.78 10.22 11.47
CA LYS A 126 -13.35 11.50 10.99
C LYS A 126 -14.53 12.01 11.84
N ASP A 127 -15.14 11.14 12.64
CA ASP A 127 -16.27 11.44 13.52
C ASP A 127 -15.80 11.96 14.89
N LEU A 128 -14.49 11.97 15.14
CA LEU A 128 -13.88 12.65 16.30
C LEU A 128 -13.89 14.16 16.08
N GLU A 129 -14.32 14.91 17.10
CA GLU A 129 -14.54 16.35 17.05
C GLU A 129 -13.53 17.14 17.87
N VAL A 130 -13.02 16.54 18.95
CA VAL A 130 -12.06 17.15 19.86
C VAL A 130 -10.83 16.26 19.97
N GLY A 131 -9.64 16.86 19.94
CA GLY A 131 -8.38 16.19 20.28
C GLY A 131 -7.60 17.00 21.30
N VAL A 132 -7.06 16.34 22.32
CA VAL A 132 -6.18 16.92 23.35
C VAL A 132 -4.97 16.02 23.52
N VAL A 133 -3.77 16.59 23.43
CA VAL A 133 -2.51 15.91 23.76
C VAL A 133 -1.79 16.75 24.80
N ARG A 134 -1.62 16.19 26.01
CA ARG A 134 -0.97 16.86 27.13
C ARG A 134 0.37 16.19 27.41
N ASN A 135 1.48 16.90 27.21
CA ASN A 135 2.79 16.43 27.63
C ASN A 135 2.79 16.31 29.16
N ILE A 136 2.91 15.09 29.67
CA ILE A 136 2.80 14.83 31.11
C ILE A 136 4.01 15.39 31.85
N ALA A 137 5.20 15.39 31.25
CA ALA A 137 6.40 15.95 31.89
C ALA A 137 6.30 17.47 32.08
N THR A 138 5.92 18.20 31.03
CA THR A 138 6.00 19.67 31.00
C THR A 138 4.67 20.38 31.33
N GLY A 139 3.54 19.69 31.20
CA GLY A 139 2.20 20.27 31.30
C GLY A 139 1.78 21.08 30.07
N ASP A 140 2.63 21.15 29.03
CA ASP A 140 2.31 21.74 27.74
C ASP A 140 1.15 20.98 27.10
N THR A 141 0.15 21.68 26.57
CA THR A 141 -1.07 21.05 26.02
C THR A 141 -1.37 21.54 24.63
N TYR A 142 -1.57 20.60 23.73
CA TYR A 142 -2.05 20.82 22.36
C TYR A 142 -3.50 20.39 22.30
N TYR A 143 -4.34 21.17 21.64
CA TYR A 143 -5.74 20.81 21.50
C TYR A 143 -6.38 21.44 20.27
N ALA A 144 -7.45 20.81 19.79
CA ALA A 144 -8.28 21.36 18.73
C ALA A 144 -9.72 20.90 18.87
N GLU A 145 -10.63 21.69 18.31
CA GLU A 145 -12.04 21.36 18.15
C GLU A 145 -12.41 21.61 16.69
N LYS A 146 -13.19 20.70 16.11
CA LYS A 146 -13.54 20.70 14.69
C LYS A 146 -14.14 22.05 14.27
N GLY A 147 -13.50 22.69 13.27
CA GLY A 147 -13.88 24.01 12.75
C GLY A 147 -13.49 25.20 13.63
N LYS A 148 -12.72 25.00 14.71
CA LYS A 148 -12.26 26.08 15.61
C LYS A 148 -10.75 26.27 15.60
N GLY A 149 -10.01 25.49 14.80
CA GLY A 149 -8.56 25.59 14.69
C GLY A 149 -7.81 24.94 15.87
N ALA A 150 -6.50 24.78 15.69
CA ALA A 150 -5.62 24.16 16.65
C ALA A 150 -4.92 25.18 17.57
N HIS A 151 -4.68 24.78 18.82
CA HIS A 151 -4.15 25.64 19.86
C HIS A 151 -3.10 24.94 20.71
N PHE A 152 -2.21 25.75 21.29
CA PHE A 152 -1.16 25.35 22.21
C PHE A 152 -1.26 26.17 23.50
N LEU A 153 -1.26 25.49 24.64
CA LEU A 153 -1.30 26.08 25.98
C LEU A 153 0.01 25.77 26.72
N ARG A 154 0.70 26.82 27.15
CA ARG A 154 1.93 26.72 27.95
C ARG A 154 1.93 27.76 29.05
N LYS A 155 2.10 27.33 30.30
CA LYS A 155 2.11 28.21 31.49
C LYS A 155 0.90 29.17 31.55
N GLY A 156 -0.27 28.71 31.11
CA GLY A 156 -1.51 29.51 31.08
C GLY A 156 -1.67 30.40 29.83
N GLU A 157 -0.64 30.53 28.99
CA GLU A 157 -0.74 31.27 27.73
C GLU A 157 -1.25 30.38 26.60
N LYS A 158 -2.38 30.77 26.01
CA LYS A 158 -2.96 30.14 24.82
C LYS A 158 -2.42 30.81 23.56
N LYS A 159 -1.97 30.00 22.59
CA LYS A 159 -1.53 30.44 21.26
C LYS A 159 -2.23 29.60 20.18
N SER A 160 -2.65 30.24 19.10
CA SER A 160 -3.04 29.52 17.88
C SER A 160 -1.80 28.90 17.25
N ILE A 161 -1.94 27.71 16.67
CA ILE A 161 -0.85 26.99 16.01
C ILE A 161 -1.25 26.59 14.60
N SER A 162 -0.26 26.57 13.71
CA SER A 162 -0.42 26.11 12.34
C SER A 162 0.82 25.35 11.90
N ILE A 163 0.63 24.46 10.93
CA ILE A 163 1.73 23.74 10.27
C ILE A 163 2.77 24.69 9.65
N SER A 164 3.98 24.19 9.41
CA SER A 164 5.01 24.96 8.70
C SER A 164 4.66 25.14 7.22
N ASN A 165 5.16 26.20 6.61
CA ASN A 165 5.06 26.46 5.16
C ASN A 165 6.31 25.98 4.39
N SER A 166 7.18 25.18 5.01
CA SER A 166 8.39 24.69 4.37
C SER A 166 8.05 23.85 3.14
N SER A 167 8.77 24.05 2.04
CA SER A 167 8.56 23.32 0.79
C SER A 167 9.78 22.54 0.33
N ASN A 168 10.93 22.74 0.97
CA ASN A 168 12.20 22.14 0.61
C ASN A 168 12.61 21.08 1.63
N LEU A 169 12.68 19.82 1.19
CA LEU A 169 13.09 18.70 2.04
C LEU A 169 14.45 18.97 2.69
N LYS A 170 15.41 19.56 1.96
CA LYS A 170 16.78 19.79 2.45
C LYS A 170 16.87 20.74 3.64
N ASP A 171 15.86 21.58 3.83
CA ASP A 171 15.79 22.52 4.95
C ASP A 171 14.88 22.00 6.08
N SER A 172 14.09 20.96 5.80
CA SER A 172 13.09 20.40 6.70
C SER A 172 13.67 19.56 7.84
N SER A 173 12.99 19.61 8.99
CA SER A 173 13.19 18.75 10.15
C SER A 173 12.01 17.79 10.29
N ILE A 174 12.27 16.49 10.33
CA ILE A 174 11.22 15.46 10.40
C ILE A 174 11.33 14.62 11.66
N GLY A 175 10.17 14.20 12.17
CA GLY A 175 10.03 13.09 13.10
C GLY A 175 9.92 11.77 12.33
N LEU A 176 10.57 10.73 12.83
CA LEU A 176 10.53 9.40 12.25
C LEU A 176 10.24 8.40 13.37
N PHE A 177 9.24 7.54 13.15
CA PHE A 177 9.05 6.34 13.93
C PHE A 177 9.55 5.14 13.12
N ALA A 178 10.51 4.41 13.66
CA ALA A 178 11.17 3.31 12.96
C ALA A 178 11.29 2.09 13.88
N HIS A 179 10.17 1.42 14.13
CA HIS A 179 10.17 0.06 14.67
C HIS A 179 10.46 -0.90 13.52
N ASP A 180 11.58 -1.62 13.55
CA ASP A 180 12.12 -2.42 12.43
C ASP A 180 12.36 -1.59 11.15
N ILE A 181 13.59 -1.11 11.00
CA ILE A 181 13.94 -0.19 9.92
C ILE A 181 13.92 -0.94 8.57
N SER A 182 12.94 -0.63 7.72
CA SER A 182 12.89 -1.18 6.35
C SER A 182 14.09 -0.72 5.52
N ILE A 183 14.46 -1.47 4.47
CA ILE A 183 15.52 -1.09 3.53
C ILE A 183 15.25 0.29 2.93
N ASP A 184 13.99 0.60 2.64
CA ASP A 184 13.59 1.91 2.10
C ASP A 184 13.76 3.03 3.13
N THR A 185 13.44 2.77 4.41
CA THR A 185 13.71 3.72 5.51
C THR A 185 15.22 3.90 5.71
N LEU A 186 16.03 2.85 5.56
CA LEU A 186 17.50 2.94 5.63
C LEU A 186 18.07 3.76 4.46
N LYS A 187 17.62 3.50 3.23
CA LYS A 187 18.00 4.30 2.05
C LYS A 187 17.58 5.76 2.22
N PHE A 188 16.38 5.99 2.72
CA PHE A 188 15.86 7.32 3.03
C PHE A 188 16.76 8.08 4.02
N ILE A 189 17.14 7.45 5.13
CA ILE A 189 18.05 8.04 6.12
C ILE A 189 19.42 8.30 5.50
N LYS A 190 19.94 7.34 4.72
CA LYS A 190 21.25 7.42 4.06
C LYS A 190 21.35 8.56 3.06
N ASP A 191 20.30 8.79 2.26
CA ASP A 191 20.27 9.78 1.19
C ASP A 191 20.31 11.25 1.69
N ARG A 192 20.22 11.48 3.02
CA ARG A 192 20.32 12.82 3.65
C ARG A 192 19.44 13.87 2.96
N ARG A 193 18.25 13.47 2.49
CA ARG A 193 17.31 14.37 1.79
C ARG A 193 16.77 15.50 2.67
N PHE A 194 16.98 15.41 3.99
CA PHE A 194 16.49 16.32 5.02
C PHE A 194 17.61 16.92 5.85
N ARG A 195 17.35 18.12 6.38
CA ARG A 195 18.28 18.80 7.29
C ARG A 195 18.47 18.02 8.58
N ARG A 196 17.37 17.52 9.15
CA ARG A 196 17.35 16.81 10.44
C ARG A 196 16.30 15.71 10.45
N ILE A 197 16.68 14.57 11.00
CA ILE A 197 15.80 13.44 11.32
C ILE A 197 15.84 13.26 12.83
N ARG A 198 14.68 13.12 13.47
CA ARG A 198 14.55 12.97 14.93
C ARG A 198 13.66 11.76 15.23
N LEU A 199 14.00 11.02 16.28
CA LEU A 199 13.19 9.93 16.82
C LEU A 199 12.86 10.34 18.26
N PHE A 200 11.61 10.73 18.54
CA PHE A 200 11.24 11.20 19.87
C PHE A 200 10.53 10.14 20.71
N GLY A 201 9.75 9.25 20.09
CA GLY A 201 9.16 8.10 20.79
C GLY A 201 7.81 8.35 21.47
N SER A 202 7.08 9.38 21.03
CA SER A 202 5.65 9.58 21.34
C SER A 202 4.97 10.13 20.07
N ILE A 203 4.14 9.30 19.45
CA ILE A 203 3.53 9.62 18.15
C ILE A 203 2.58 10.81 18.30
N ALA A 204 1.80 10.87 19.38
CA ALA A 204 0.85 11.95 19.63
C ALA A 204 1.57 13.31 19.75
N LEU A 205 2.71 13.37 20.45
CA LEU A 205 3.50 14.60 20.57
C LEU A 205 4.23 14.96 19.28
N GLU A 206 4.76 13.99 18.53
CA GLU A 206 5.39 14.26 17.23
C GLU A 206 4.38 14.84 16.23
N MET A 207 3.16 14.30 16.19
CA MET A 207 2.05 14.88 15.43
C MET A 207 1.74 16.32 15.86
N CYS A 208 1.70 16.59 17.17
CA CYS A 208 1.49 17.93 17.68
C CYS A 208 2.63 18.89 17.32
N TYR A 209 3.88 18.40 17.25
CA TYR A 209 5.02 19.19 16.83
C TYR A 209 4.92 19.58 15.35
N VAL A 210 4.36 18.71 14.50
CA VAL A 210 3.99 19.04 13.13
C VAL A 210 2.89 20.10 13.10
N ALA A 211 1.84 19.93 13.90
CA ALA A 211 0.71 20.87 13.98
C ALA A 211 1.12 22.30 14.38
N LYS A 212 2.20 22.46 15.17
CA LYS A 212 2.76 23.78 15.52
C LYS A 212 3.93 24.25 14.66
N GLY A 213 4.27 23.51 13.60
CA GLY A 213 5.40 23.83 12.72
C GLY A 213 6.79 23.69 13.36
N ALA A 214 6.91 22.98 14.49
CA ALA A 214 8.21 22.66 15.10
C ALA A 214 8.91 21.48 14.40
N LEU A 215 8.11 20.60 13.80
CA LEU A 215 8.54 19.63 12.79
C LEU A 215 7.80 19.95 11.49
N ASP A 216 8.44 19.69 10.36
CA ASP A 216 7.84 19.87 9.03
C ASP A 216 7.03 18.64 8.61
N ALA A 217 7.38 17.46 9.14
CA ALA A 217 6.63 16.24 8.96
C ALA A 217 6.91 15.23 10.08
N PHE A 218 5.99 14.28 10.24
CA PHE A 218 6.20 13.04 10.98
C PHE A 218 5.84 11.86 10.08
N ILE A 219 6.68 10.81 10.14
CA ILE A 219 6.60 9.66 9.24
C ILE A 219 6.72 8.37 10.05
N ASN A 220 5.76 7.46 9.87
CA ASN A 220 5.86 6.03 10.16
C ASN A 220 5.37 5.25 8.94
N VAL A 221 6.28 4.59 8.21
CA VAL A 221 5.91 3.85 6.99
C VAL A 221 5.49 2.41 7.24
N ASN A 222 5.75 1.90 8.45
CA ASN A 222 5.34 0.58 8.84
C ASN A 222 3.87 0.61 9.26
N GLU A 223 3.07 -0.38 8.85
CA GLU A 223 1.65 -0.50 9.19
C GLU A 223 1.46 -0.96 10.64
N THR A 224 1.96 -0.13 11.56
CA THR A 224 2.16 -0.45 12.99
C THR A 224 1.56 0.60 13.91
N THR A 225 1.35 1.83 13.44
CA THR A 225 0.72 2.89 14.22
C THR A 225 -0.74 2.54 14.50
N ARG A 226 -1.15 2.65 15.76
CA ARG A 226 -2.49 2.26 16.21
C ARG A 226 -3.43 3.45 16.24
N LEU A 227 -4.72 3.15 16.36
CA LEU A 227 -5.77 4.15 16.55
C LEU A 227 -5.48 5.08 17.74
N CYS A 228 -5.14 4.52 18.90
CA CYS A 228 -4.95 5.28 20.15
C CYS A 228 -3.79 6.30 20.04
N ASP A 229 -2.68 5.90 19.43
CA ASP A 229 -1.49 6.74 19.20
C ASP A 229 -1.80 8.06 18.44
N ILE A 230 -2.77 8.03 17.53
CA ILE A 230 -2.98 9.11 16.55
C ILE A 230 -4.32 9.81 16.67
N ALA A 231 -5.32 9.27 17.36
CA ALA A 231 -6.68 9.81 17.36
C ALA A 231 -6.74 11.28 17.77
N ALA A 232 -6.07 11.66 18.86
CA ALA A 232 -6.03 13.05 19.31
C ALA A 232 -5.17 13.92 18.38
N GLY A 233 -4.01 13.42 17.96
CA GLY A 233 -3.10 14.12 17.04
C GLY A 233 -3.74 14.37 15.67
N TYR A 234 -4.59 13.47 15.19
CA TYR A 234 -5.31 13.56 13.93
C TYR A 234 -6.22 14.80 13.90
N VAL A 235 -7.06 14.98 14.92
CA VAL A 235 -7.93 16.17 15.02
C VAL A 235 -7.08 17.45 15.08
N ILE A 236 -6.01 17.44 15.88
CA ILE A 236 -5.13 18.60 16.05
C ILE A 236 -4.42 18.99 14.75
N ILE A 237 -3.86 18.03 14.00
CA ILE A 237 -3.18 18.31 12.72
C ILE A 237 -4.17 18.84 11.68
N LYS A 238 -5.35 18.22 11.56
CA LYS A 238 -6.37 18.64 10.58
C LYS A 238 -6.80 20.09 10.82
N GLU A 239 -7.06 20.45 12.07
CA GLU A 239 -7.43 21.81 12.46
C GLU A 239 -6.26 22.81 12.37
N ALA A 240 -5.01 22.33 12.41
CA ALA A 240 -3.82 23.14 12.15
C ALA A 240 -3.56 23.38 10.65
N GLY A 241 -4.38 22.79 9.75
CA GLY A 241 -4.25 22.88 8.30
C GLY A 241 -3.35 21.81 7.67
N GLY A 242 -2.97 20.78 8.44
CA GLY A 242 -2.11 19.70 7.97
C GLY A 242 -2.85 18.57 7.26
N ILE A 243 -2.09 17.75 6.54
CA ILE A 243 -2.56 16.54 5.87
C ILE A 243 -2.08 15.32 6.65
N VAL A 244 -2.94 14.29 6.77
CA VAL A 244 -2.63 13.00 7.40
C VAL A 244 -3.04 11.89 6.43
N THR A 245 -2.08 11.09 5.97
CA THR A 245 -2.30 9.98 5.04
C THR A 245 -1.52 8.73 5.43
N ASP A 246 -1.87 7.60 4.82
CA ASP A 246 -1.01 6.42 4.80
C ASP A 246 0.25 6.67 3.93
N LYS A 247 1.20 5.73 3.91
CA LYS A 247 2.41 5.84 3.07
C LYS A 247 2.11 6.02 1.58
N ASN A 248 0.95 5.55 1.12
CA ASN A 248 0.50 5.64 -0.27
C ASN A 248 -0.25 6.96 -0.54
N GLY A 249 -0.48 7.78 0.48
CA GLY A 249 -1.13 9.06 0.37
C GLY A 249 -2.66 9.02 0.35
N GLN A 250 -3.28 7.92 0.81
CA GLN A 250 -4.72 7.87 1.13
C GLN A 250 -4.98 8.48 2.49
N GLU A 251 -6.09 9.22 2.61
CA GLU A 251 -6.50 9.81 3.88
C GLU A 251 -6.67 8.75 4.98
N VAL A 252 -6.05 8.99 6.14
CA VAL A 252 -6.23 8.13 7.32
C VAL A 252 -7.62 8.32 7.87
N ASN A 253 -8.41 7.26 7.91
CA ASN A 253 -9.74 7.23 8.51
C ASN A 253 -10.07 5.82 9.04
N LEU A 254 -9.37 5.42 10.09
CA LEU A 254 -9.51 4.10 10.70
C LEU A 254 -10.90 3.89 11.30
N ASP A 255 -11.31 2.62 11.33
CA ASP A 255 -12.42 2.19 12.19
C ASP A 255 -12.01 2.38 13.65
N LEU A 256 -12.98 2.68 14.52
CA LEU A 256 -12.72 2.85 15.95
C LEU A 256 -12.53 1.50 16.66
N ASP A 257 -11.49 0.77 16.25
CA ASP A 257 -11.07 -0.53 16.79
C ASP A 257 -9.59 -0.45 17.21
N VAL A 258 -9.28 -0.97 18.40
CA VAL A 258 -7.93 -1.05 18.96
C VAL A 258 -6.96 -1.85 18.08
N ASN A 259 -7.47 -2.79 17.28
CA ASN A 259 -6.67 -3.59 16.35
C ASN A 259 -6.35 -2.87 15.03
N SER A 260 -6.99 -1.72 14.76
CA SER A 260 -6.75 -0.95 13.55
C SER A 260 -5.33 -0.40 13.55
N LYS A 261 -4.57 -0.72 12.50
CA LYS A 261 -3.19 -0.26 12.29
C LYS A 261 -3.04 0.41 10.93
N VAL A 262 -2.16 1.39 10.86
CA VAL A 262 -1.88 2.11 9.62
C VAL A 262 -0.45 2.63 9.60
N SER A 263 0.12 2.80 8.42
CA SER A 263 1.27 3.72 8.25
C SER A 263 0.77 5.16 8.32
N VAL A 264 1.57 6.11 8.80
CA VAL A 264 1.16 7.52 8.91
C VAL A 264 2.25 8.43 8.33
N ILE A 265 1.85 9.32 7.44
CA ILE A 265 2.61 10.50 7.05
C ILE A 265 1.74 11.71 7.41
N CYS A 266 2.30 12.66 8.16
CA CYS A 266 1.65 13.95 8.38
C CYS A 266 2.60 15.11 8.11
N SER A 267 2.11 16.12 7.39
CA SER A 267 2.91 17.29 6.96
C SER A 267 2.01 18.40 6.39
N ASN A 268 2.62 19.47 5.90
CA ASN A 268 1.96 20.43 5.01
C ASN A 268 1.77 19.88 3.58
N GLU A 269 0.91 20.54 2.78
CA GLU A 269 0.58 20.11 1.41
C GLU A 269 1.79 19.96 0.48
N MET A 270 2.73 20.92 0.53
CA MET A 270 3.87 20.99 -0.38
C MET A 270 4.85 19.85 -0.16
N LEU A 271 5.15 19.52 1.09
CA LEU A 271 6.03 18.39 1.45
C LEU A 271 5.30 17.07 1.32
N HIS A 272 3.98 17.03 1.56
CA HIS A 272 3.23 15.78 1.61
C HIS A 272 3.37 14.95 0.35
N LYS A 273 3.21 15.59 -0.83
CA LYS A 273 3.35 14.93 -2.14
C LYS A 273 4.75 14.33 -2.31
N LYS A 274 5.78 15.05 -1.88
CA LYS A 274 7.19 14.60 -1.93
C LYS A 274 7.44 13.43 -0.98
N LEU A 275 6.87 13.47 0.23
CA LEU A 275 7.01 12.41 1.23
C LEU A 275 6.32 11.13 0.77
N VAL A 276 5.07 11.22 0.31
CA VAL A 276 4.33 10.06 -0.23
C VAL A 276 5.10 9.42 -1.37
N GLY A 277 5.66 10.20 -2.30
CA GLY A 277 6.42 9.58 -3.39
C GLY A 277 7.84 9.14 -3.04
N ILE A 278 8.36 9.50 -1.87
CA ILE A 278 9.59 8.91 -1.35
C ILE A 278 9.30 7.58 -0.65
N PHE A 279 8.18 7.49 0.08
CA PHE A 279 7.91 6.39 1.01
C PHE A 279 6.85 5.38 0.57
N GLY A 280 6.00 5.72 -0.40
CA GLY A 280 4.97 4.84 -0.93
C GLY A 280 4.78 5.02 -2.42
N ASN A 281 3.70 5.67 -2.84
CA ASN A 281 3.39 5.84 -4.25
C ASN A 281 4.29 6.89 -4.91
N ARG A 282 5.50 6.47 -5.33
CA ARG A 282 6.49 7.31 -6.04
C ARG A 282 6.00 7.92 -7.35
N TRP A 283 4.99 7.31 -7.96
CA TRP A 283 4.40 7.78 -9.21
C TRP A 283 3.53 9.03 -9.01
N ARG A 284 3.27 9.42 -7.76
CA ARG A 284 2.60 10.67 -7.38
C ARG A 284 3.44 11.94 -7.60
N ILE A 285 4.77 11.85 -7.76
CA ILE A 285 5.66 13.02 -7.87
C ILE A 285 5.98 13.39 -9.32
N LYS A 286 5.92 12.46 -10.27
CA LYS A 286 6.34 12.72 -11.65
C LYS A 286 5.32 13.61 -12.37
N PRO A 287 5.73 14.61 -13.17
CA PRO A 287 4.85 15.25 -14.13
C PRO A 287 4.22 14.18 -15.01
N THR A 288 2.90 14.22 -15.16
CA THR A 288 2.18 13.16 -15.84
C THR A 288 2.42 13.25 -17.35
N ASN A 289 3.16 12.29 -17.89
CA ASN A 289 3.27 11.99 -19.32
C ASN A 289 2.78 10.57 -19.55
N PHE A 290 1.71 10.40 -20.33
CA PHE A 290 1.09 9.09 -20.57
C PHE A 290 1.60 8.48 -21.87
N GLY A 291 2.12 7.25 -21.80
CA GLY A 291 2.24 6.40 -22.98
C GLY A 291 0.89 5.74 -23.27
N ILE A 292 0.48 5.62 -24.53
CA ILE A 292 -0.79 4.98 -24.90
C ILE A 292 -0.53 3.90 -25.94
N ILE A 293 -1.03 2.70 -25.64
CA ILE A 293 -1.07 1.56 -26.56
C ILE A 293 -2.48 1.02 -26.65
N SER A 294 -2.94 0.74 -27.87
CA SER A 294 -4.29 0.26 -28.15
C SER A 294 -4.28 -1.04 -28.97
N ARG A 295 -5.41 -1.73 -28.93
CA ARG A 295 -5.73 -2.84 -29.81
C ARG A 295 -6.16 -2.28 -31.17
N ILE A 296 -5.30 -2.42 -32.18
CA ILE A 296 -5.51 -1.79 -33.50
C ILE A 296 -6.52 -2.51 -34.41
N ASP A 297 -6.79 -3.80 -34.16
CA ASP A 297 -7.74 -4.61 -34.92
C ASP A 297 -9.19 -4.46 -34.41
N ASN A 298 -9.42 -3.57 -33.45
CA ASN A 298 -10.73 -3.31 -32.86
C ASN A 298 -11.06 -1.81 -32.92
N GLU A 299 -12.03 -1.45 -33.76
CA GLU A 299 -12.41 -0.04 -33.99
C GLU A 299 -12.84 0.67 -32.71
N GLU A 300 -13.59 -0.01 -31.84
CA GLU A 300 -14.03 0.54 -30.55
C GLU A 300 -12.85 0.90 -29.63
N SER A 301 -11.78 0.09 -29.63
CA SER A 301 -10.53 0.37 -28.89
C SER A 301 -9.80 1.59 -29.44
N ILE A 302 -9.85 1.80 -30.76
CA ILE A 302 -9.30 2.98 -31.42
C ILE A 302 -10.14 4.23 -31.10
N GLU A 303 -11.47 4.13 -31.08
CA GLU A 303 -12.36 5.22 -30.64
C GLU A 303 -12.13 5.62 -29.18
N VAL A 304 -11.96 4.64 -28.27
CA VAL A 304 -11.62 4.93 -26.88
C VAL A 304 -10.26 5.62 -26.76
N ALA A 305 -9.25 5.18 -27.53
CA ALA A 305 -7.95 5.83 -27.56
C ALA A 305 -8.03 7.30 -28.04
N ASP A 306 -8.81 7.58 -29.09
CA ASP A 306 -9.06 8.95 -29.57
C ASP A 306 -9.76 9.81 -28.50
N ASN A 307 -10.73 9.25 -27.78
CA ASN A 307 -11.41 9.96 -26.70
C ASN A 307 -10.47 10.26 -25.51
N VAL A 308 -9.56 9.34 -25.16
CA VAL A 308 -8.52 9.56 -24.14
C VAL A 308 -7.61 10.71 -24.55
N ILE A 309 -7.15 10.71 -25.80
CA ILE A 309 -6.29 11.76 -26.35
C ILE A 309 -6.96 13.13 -26.20
N LYS A 310 -8.21 13.26 -26.68
CA LYS A 310 -8.99 14.50 -26.56
C LYS A 310 -9.16 14.95 -25.11
N TYR A 311 -9.36 13.98 -24.20
CA TYR A 311 -9.51 14.25 -22.78
C TYR A 311 -8.22 14.78 -22.14
N LEU A 312 -7.07 14.14 -22.41
CA LEU A 312 -5.76 14.58 -21.94
C LEU A 312 -5.40 15.96 -22.50
N ASP A 313 -5.72 16.20 -23.77
CA ASP A 313 -5.58 17.50 -24.42
C ASP A 313 -6.38 18.60 -23.72
N SER A 314 -7.63 18.31 -23.31
CA SER A 314 -8.48 19.26 -22.59
C SER A 314 -7.92 19.66 -21.22
N LYS A 315 -7.08 18.80 -20.62
CA LYS A 315 -6.43 19.03 -19.33
C LYS A 315 -4.99 19.56 -19.44
N GLY A 316 -4.46 19.69 -20.65
CA GLY A 316 -3.08 20.10 -20.89
C GLY A 316 -2.04 19.09 -20.40
N ILE A 317 -2.39 17.80 -20.37
CA ILE A 317 -1.52 16.71 -19.94
C ILE A 317 -0.78 16.13 -21.15
N LYS A 318 0.51 15.83 -21.00
CA LYS A 318 1.35 15.26 -22.06
C LYS A 318 1.03 13.79 -22.29
N TYR A 319 1.12 13.36 -23.53
CA TYR A 319 0.99 11.96 -23.93
C TYR A 319 1.78 11.66 -25.19
N GLU A 320 2.14 10.39 -25.35
CA GLU A 320 2.85 9.83 -26.50
C GLU A 320 2.20 8.48 -26.86
N LEU A 321 2.21 8.11 -28.14
CA LEU A 321 1.58 6.88 -28.63
C LEU A 321 2.63 5.82 -29.00
N ASP A 322 2.32 4.54 -28.81
CA ASP A 322 3.09 3.49 -29.49
C ASP A 322 2.92 3.61 -31.01
N SER A 323 3.91 3.16 -31.77
CA SER A 323 3.93 3.31 -33.23
C SER A 323 2.68 2.77 -33.92
N SER A 324 2.14 1.64 -33.45
CA SER A 324 0.97 1.01 -34.09
C SER A 324 -0.31 1.77 -33.81
N THR A 325 -0.49 2.28 -32.59
CA THR A 325 -1.63 3.15 -32.23
C THR A 325 -1.53 4.51 -32.93
N TYR A 326 -0.32 5.07 -33.04
CA TYR A 326 -0.09 6.29 -33.80
C TYR A 326 -0.52 6.14 -35.26
N ASP A 327 -0.08 5.07 -35.92
CA ASP A 327 -0.42 4.84 -37.33
C ASP A 327 -1.92 4.66 -37.57
N ALA A 328 -2.63 4.04 -36.61
CA ALA A 328 -4.09 3.89 -36.66
C ALA A 328 -4.82 5.23 -36.46
N LEU A 329 -4.27 6.15 -35.65
CA LEU A 329 -4.92 7.40 -35.26
C LEU A 329 -4.46 8.63 -36.02
N LYS A 330 -3.32 8.61 -36.73
CA LYS A 330 -2.69 9.80 -37.32
C LYS A 330 -3.61 10.69 -38.18
N ASN A 331 -4.63 10.11 -38.81
CA ASN A 331 -5.60 10.84 -39.63
C ASN A 331 -6.76 11.46 -38.82
N ARG A 332 -6.93 11.07 -37.55
CA ARG A 332 -7.96 11.54 -36.61
C ARG A 332 -7.42 12.60 -35.64
N LEU A 333 -6.10 12.70 -35.49
CA LEU A 333 -5.45 13.63 -34.56
C LEU A 333 -5.66 15.09 -35.00
N THR A 334 -6.16 15.92 -34.08
CA THR A 334 -6.35 17.36 -34.29
C THR A 334 -5.11 18.18 -33.93
N LYS A 335 -4.17 17.59 -33.20
CA LYS A 335 -2.88 18.17 -32.81
C LYS A 335 -1.75 17.21 -33.14
N LYS A 336 -0.53 17.75 -33.26
CA LYS A 336 0.67 16.93 -33.39
C LYS A 336 0.84 16.11 -32.10
N CYS A 337 0.95 14.80 -32.26
CA CYS A 337 1.28 13.86 -31.21
C CYS A 337 2.63 13.20 -31.52
N ASP A 338 3.42 12.93 -30.50
CA ASP A 338 4.70 12.27 -30.63
C ASP A 338 4.56 10.75 -30.44
N ILE A 339 5.38 9.99 -31.15
CA ILE A 339 5.54 8.54 -30.95
C ILE A 339 6.50 8.35 -29.78
N ILE A 340 6.21 7.37 -28.91
CA ILE A 340 7.08 7.04 -27.78
C ILE A 340 8.49 6.74 -28.28
N SER A 341 9.41 7.66 -28.00
CA SER A 341 10.80 7.59 -28.45
C SER A 341 11.76 7.31 -27.29
N ASN A 342 11.43 7.81 -26.09
CA ASN A 342 12.16 7.57 -24.86
C ASN A 342 11.21 7.09 -23.77
N ILE A 343 11.27 5.80 -23.45
CA ILE A 343 10.37 5.20 -22.45
C ILE A 343 10.56 5.78 -21.05
N GLU A 344 11.74 6.34 -20.73
CA GLU A 344 12.03 6.92 -19.41
C GLU A 344 11.24 8.22 -19.13
N GLU A 345 10.77 8.89 -20.20
CA GLU A 345 9.93 10.09 -20.11
C GLU A 345 8.46 9.77 -19.84
N ILE A 346 8.07 8.50 -20.00
CA ILE A 346 6.72 8.03 -19.73
C ILE A 346 6.54 7.80 -18.23
N SER A 347 5.50 8.42 -17.67
CA SER A 347 5.15 8.28 -16.26
C SER A 347 4.24 7.08 -15.99
N HIS A 348 3.33 6.80 -16.92
CA HIS A 348 2.29 5.76 -16.86
C HIS A 348 1.98 5.26 -18.26
N MET A 349 1.65 3.98 -18.41
CA MET A 349 1.29 3.36 -19.68
C MET A 349 -0.20 3.00 -19.71
N ILE A 350 -1.00 3.62 -20.57
CA ILE A 350 -2.40 3.28 -20.79
C ILE A 350 -2.48 2.18 -21.85
N SER A 351 -3.03 1.03 -21.47
CA SER A 351 -3.26 -0.11 -22.37
C SER A 351 -4.75 -0.27 -22.62
N ILE A 352 -5.20 -0.02 -23.85
CA ILE A 352 -6.61 -0.09 -24.26
C ILE A 352 -6.82 -1.38 -25.07
N GLY A 353 -7.47 -2.39 -24.49
CA GLY A 353 -7.66 -3.68 -25.16
C GLY A 353 -7.94 -4.83 -24.19
N GLY A 354 -7.40 -6.00 -24.50
CA GLY A 354 -7.43 -7.16 -23.60
C GLY A 354 -6.05 -7.49 -23.04
N ASP A 355 -5.92 -8.65 -22.41
CA ASP A 355 -4.68 -9.12 -21.79
C ASP A 355 -3.49 -9.13 -22.78
N GLY A 356 -3.72 -9.46 -24.05
CA GLY A 356 -2.67 -9.39 -25.09
C GLY A 356 -2.13 -7.97 -25.34
N THR A 357 -2.95 -6.92 -25.22
CA THR A 357 -2.46 -5.53 -25.29
C THR A 357 -1.65 -5.18 -24.04
N VAL A 358 -2.05 -5.68 -22.86
CA VAL A 358 -1.31 -5.48 -21.61
C VAL A 358 0.06 -6.17 -21.66
N LEU A 359 0.17 -7.38 -22.22
CA LEU A 359 1.46 -8.06 -22.41
C LEU A 359 2.39 -7.25 -23.34
N ARG A 360 1.86 -6.71 -24.45
CA ARG A 360 2.63 -5.81 -25.34
C ARG A 360 3.08 -4.55 -24.61
N ALA A 361 2.20 -3.95 -23.81
CA ALA A 361 2.53 -2.78 -22.98
C ALA A 361 3.65 -3.10 -21.98
N SER A 362 3.53 -4.21 -21.25
CA SER A 362 4.51 -4.69 -20.27
C SER A 362 5.88 -4.93 -20.91
N LYS A 363 5.91 -5.45 -22.13
CA LYS A 363 7.16 -5.65 -22.89
C LYS A 363 7.80 -4.32 -23.30
N MET A 364 7.00 -3.34 -23.72
CA MET A 364 7.48 -2.02 -24.13
C MET A 364 8.12 -1.25 -22.96
N ILE A 365 7.59 -1.40 -21.75
CA ILE A 365 8.13 -0.78 -20.53
C ILE A 365 9.15 -1.66 -19.80
N GLU A 366 9.64 -2.75 -20.40
CA GLU A 366 10.56 -3.67 -19.75
C GLU A 366 11.81 -2.93 -19.21
N GLY A 367 12.25 -3.31 -18.01
CA GLY A 367 13.33 -2.63 -17.28
C GLY A 367 12.93 -1.31 -16.62
N ASN A 368 11.73 -0.79 -16.88
CA ASN A 368 11.26 0.48 -16.34
C ASN A 368 10.11 0.28 -15.34
N GLU A 369 10.12 1.06 -14.27
CA GLU A 369 9.10 1.00 -13.23
C GLU A 369 7.94 1.93 -13.57
N ILE A 370 7.22 1.63 -14.66
CA ILE A 370 6.10 2.42 -15.18
C ILE A 370 4.79 1.70 -14.87
N PRO A 371 3.81 2.31 -14.16
CA PRO A 371 2.53 1.68 -13.88
C PRO A 371 1.66 1.62 -15.12
N MET A 372 1.01 0.47 -15.32
CA MET A 372 0.06 0.25 -16.40
C MET A 372 -1.38 0.53 -15.94
N ILE A 373 -2.13 1.20 -16.80
CA ILE A 373 -3.56 1.49 -16.65
C ILE A 373 -4.26 0.66 -17.71
N CYS A 374 -4.76 -0.50 -17.30
CA CYS A 374 -5.21 -1.53 -18.22
C CYS A 374 -6.73 -1.48 -18.37
N ILE A 375 -7.20 -1.08 -19.55
CA ILE A 375 -8.62 -0.87 -19.88
C ILE A 375 -9.12 -2.05 -20.69
N ASN A 376 -10.14 -2.73 -20.17
CA ASN A 376 -10.81 -3.84 -20.84
C ASN A 376 -11.74 -3.34 -21.95
N MET A 377 -11.55 -3.86 -23.17
CA MET A 377 -12.40 -3.60 -24.35
C MET A 377 -13.11 -4.85 -24.86
N GLY A 378 -13.29 -5.88 -24.02
CA GLY A 378 -13.85 -7.16 -24.43
C GLY A 378 -14.59 -7.89 -23.32
N THR A 379 -14.40 -9.21 -23.25
CA THR A 379 -15.06 -10.09 -22.29
C THR A 379 -14.45 -9.97 -20.89
N VAL A 380 -13.70 -10.98 -20.42
CA VAL A 380 -13.07 -11.01 -19.11
C VAL A 380 -11.56 -10.98 -19.33
N GLY A 381 -10.90 -9.90 -18.89
CA GLY A 381 -9.46 -9.81 -18.82
C GLY A 381 -8.99 -9.88 -17.37
N PHE A 382 -7.98 -10.69 -17.08
CA PHE A 382 -7.43 -10.81 -15.74
C PHE A 382 -6.33 -9.79 -15.46
N LEU A 383 -5.64 -9.35 -16.52
CA LEU A 383 -4.64 -8.28 -16.44
C LEU A 383 -5.25 -6.88 -16.56
N THR A 384 -6.48 -6.76 -17.09
CA THR A 384 -7.20 -5.48 -17.18
C THR A 384 -7.82 -5.10 -15.83
N GLU A 385 -7.79 -3.82 -15.49
CA GLU A 385 -8.16 -3.28 -14.17
C GLU A 385 -9.42 -2.41 -14.23
N PHE A 386 -9.71 -1.79 -15.36
CA PHE A 386 -10.83 -0.86 -15.54
C PHE A 386 -11.65 -1.23 -16.78
N ASN A 387 -12.93 -0.88 -16.79
CA ASN A 387 -13.75 -0.90 -17.99
C ASN A 387 -13.67 0.46 -18.72
N LYS A 388 -14.13 0.50 -19.97
CA LYS A 388 -14.10 1.73 -20.80
C LYS A 388 -14.85 2.90 -20.15
N GLU A 389 -15.88 2.64 -19.34
CA GLU A 389 -16.65 3.67 -18.64
C GLU A 389 -15.86 4.34 -17.50
N GLU A 390 -14.82 3.68 -16.99
CA GLU A 390 -14.04 4.10 -15.81
C GLU A 390 -12.73 4.80 -16.19
N ILE A 391 -12.38 4.83 -17.48
CA ILE A 391 -11.08 5.31 -17.95
C ILE A 391 -10.80 6.76 -17.55
N PHE A 392 -11.77 7.65 -17.68
CA PHE A 392 -11.59 9.07 -17.39
C PHE A 392 -11.48 9.35 -15.89
N SER A 393 -12.27 8.66 -15.07
CA SER A 393 -12.18 8.77 -13.61
C SER A 393 -10.87 8.17 -13.08
N ALA A 394 -10.37 7.09 -13.71
CA ALA A 394 -9.05 6.54 -13.43
C ALA A 394 -7.93 7.54 -13.77
N ILE A 395 -7.97 8.15 -14.96
CA ILE A 395 -7.01 9.19 -15.38
C ILE A 395 -7.02 10.37 -14.39
N ASP A 396 -8.20 10.84 -13.98
CA ASP A 396 -8.33 11.92 -13.00
C ASP A 396 -7.74 11.57 -11.64
N SER A 397 -8.04 10.37 -11.16
CA SER A 397 -7.47 9.84 -9.92
C SER A 397 -5.95 9.80 -9.99
N ILE A 398 -5.38 9.47 -11.15
CA ILE A 398 -3.93 9.42 -11.37
C ILE A 398 -3.32 10.82 -11.38
N ILE A 399 -3.91 11.76 -12.10
CA ILE A 399 -3.47 13.16 -12.14
C ILE A 399 -3.50 13.78 -10.73
N CYS A 400 -4.52 13.46 -9.94
CA CYS A 400 -4.63 13.92 -8.55
C CYS A 400 -3.76 13.14 -7.56
N GLY A 401 -3.13 12.03 -8.00
CA GLY A 401 -2.32 11.18 -7.14
C GLY A 401 -3.12 10.31 -6.15
N ASN A 402 -4.42 10.15 -6.38
CA ASN A 402 -5.34 9.38 -5.55
C ASN A 402 -5.59 7.98 -6.14
N TYR A 403 -4.54 7.17 -6.23
CA TYR A 403 -4.63 5.81 -6.75
C TYR A 403 -3.64 4.89 -6.05
N LYS A 404 -3.91 3.58 -6.11
CA LYS A 404 -3.02 2.53 -5.64
C LYS A 404 -2.30 1.91 -6.82
N VAL A 405 -1.05 1.50 -6.58
CA VAL A 405 -0.29 0.67 -7.51
C VAL A 405 -0.07 -0.70 -6.88
N GLU A 406 -0.47 -1.74 -7.58
CA GLU A 406 -0.22 -3.13 -7.22
C GLU A 406 1.06 -3.62 -7.91
N LYS A 407 1.94 -4.23 -7.12
CA LYS A 407 3.20 -4.81 -7.60
C LYS A 407 2.97 -6.29 -7.91
N ARG A 408 3.29 -6.71 -9.13
CA ARG A 408 3.11 -8.09 -9.61
C ARG A 408 4.44 -8.71 -10.01
N THR A 409 4.68 -9.91 -9.49
CA THR A 409 5.92 -10.66 -9.72
C THR A 409 6.02 -11.09 -11.19
N LYS A 410 7.22 -11.01 -11.75
CA LYS A 410 7.58 -11.56 -13.06
C LYS A 410 8.51 -12.76 -12.91
N LEU A 411 8.49 -13.62 -13.91
CA LEU A 411 9.40 -14.76 -14.04
C LEU A 411 10.52 -14.38 -15.01
N MET A 412 11.77 -14.47 -14.59
CA MET A 412 12.91 -14.35 -15.48
C MET A 412 13.50 -15.71 -15.79
N GLY A 413 14.25 -15.81 -16.88
CA GLY A 413 14.91 -17.05 -17.24
C GLY A 413 16.18 -16.86 -18.05
N PHE A 414 16.96 -17.92 -18.11
CA PHE A 414 18.06 -18.05 -19.06
C PHE A 414 18.20 -19.52 -19.48
N ALA A 415 18.65 -19.73 -20.70
CA ALA A 415 18.96 -21.05 -21.23
C ALA A 415 20.48 -21.27 -21.16
N LYS A 416 20.91 -22.36 -20.53
CA LYS A 416 22.27 -22.90 -20.69
C LYS A 416 22.25 -23.83 -21.88
N LEU A 417 22.88 -23.39 -22.95
CA LEU A 417 22.98 -24.16 -24.19
C LEU A 417 24.06 -25.23 -24.04
N SER A 418 23.88 -26.32 -24.75
CA SER A 418 24.81 -27.46 -24.81
C SER A 418 26.21 -27.10 -25.29
N ASP A 419 26.39 -25.97 -25.99
CA ASP A 419 27.70 -25.42 -26.39
C ASP A 419 28.37 -24.59 -25.27
N GLY A 420 27.77 -24.53 -24.08
CA GLY A 420 28.26 -23.79 -22.92
C GLY A 420 27.85 -22.32 -22.89
N LYS A 421 27.19 -21.79 -23.93
CA LYS A 421 26.69 -20.42 -23.93
C LYS A 421 25.46 -20.26 -23.07
N GLN A 422 25.25 -19.04 -22.58
CA GLN A 422 24.02 -18.65 -21.91
C GLN A 422 23.25 -17.67 -22.77
N GLN A 423 21.96 -17.93 -22.93
CA GLN A 423 21.02 -17.04 -23.58
C GLN A 423 20.05 -16.52 -22.53
N ILE A 424 20.09 -15.21 -22.27
CA ILE A 424 19.13 -14.56 -21.37
C ILE A 424 17.78 -14.52 -22.08
N LEU A 425 16.72 -14.82 -21.33
CA LEU A 425 15.35 -14.73 -21.81
C LEU A 425 14.70 -13.44 -21.34
N SER A 426 13.73 -12.98 -22.12
CA SER A 426 12.79 -11.92 -21.71
C SER A 426 12.12 -12.26 -20.38
N ASP A 427 11.79 -11.23 -19.58
CA ASP A 427 10.91 -11.43 -18.43
C ASP A 427 9.49 -11.78 -18.90
N SER A 428 8.90 -12.76 -18.22
CA SER A 428 7.52 -13.18 -18.39
C SER A 428 6.63 -12.57 -17.32
N LEU A 429 5.54 -11.94 -17.74
CA LEU A 429 4.47 -11.52 -16.85
C LEU A 429 3.50 -12.67 -16.54
N ASN A 430 3.21 -13.54 -17.52
CA ASN A 430 2.26 -14.64 -17.40
C ASN A 430 2.97 -15.99 -17.26
N GLU A 431 3.59 -16.50 -18.33
CA GLU A 431 4.26 -17.78 -18.29
C GLU A 431 5.41 -17.96 -19.30
N VAL A 432 6.29 -18.89 -18.96
CA VAL A 432 7.21 -19.54 -19.89
C VAL A 432 6.67 -20.92 -20.24
N VAL A 433 6.48 -21.17 -21.53
CA VAL A 433 5.99 -22.44 -22.08
C VAL A 433 7.11 -23.10 -22.87
N ILE A 434 7.40 -24.34 -22.55
CA ILE A 434 8.31 -25.19 -23.32
C ILE A 434 7.46 -26.22 -24.02
N THR A 435 7.37 -26.14 -25.34
CA THR A 435 6.44 -26.96 -26.15
C THR A 435 7.09 -27.53 -27.41
N THR A 436 6.48 -28.58 -27.96
CA THR A 436 6.95 -29.25 -29.17
C THR A 436 6.70 -28.40 -30.42
N LYS A 437 7.65 -28.43 -31.37
CA LYS A 437 7.49 -27.86 -32.72
C LYS A 437 6.51 -28.66 -33.59
N ASN A 438 6.31 -29.94 -33.27
CA ASN A 438 5.47 -30.85 -34.02
C ASN A 438 4.25 -31.23 -33.17
N PRO A 439 3.02 -30.89 -33.59
CA PRO A 439 1.81 -31.32 -32.91
C PRO A 439 1.78 -32.83 -32.65
N ALA A 440 1.22 -33.24 -31.50
CA ALA A 440 1.09 -34.63 -31.06
C ALA A 440 2.41 -35.42 -30.91
N LYS A 441 3.56 -34.74 -30.81
CA LYS A 441 4.84 -35.37 -30.47
C LYS A 441 5.23 -35.07 -29.04
N MET A 442 5.13 -36.10 -28.20
CA MET A 442 5.56 -36.07 -26.81
C MET A 442 7.05 -35.72 -26.67
N MET A 443 7.31 -34.84 -25.70
CA MET A 443 8.62 -34.40 -25.25
C MET A 443 9.04 -35.17 -24.00
N HIS A 444 10.32 -35.06 -23.63
CA HIS A 444 10.86 -35.69 -22.44
C HIS A 444 11.80 -34.70 -21.75
N PHE A 445 11.44 -34.31 -20.52
CA PHE A 445 12.16 -33.32 -19.74
C PHE A 445 12.26 -33.75 -18.27
N GLU A 446 13.35 -33.34 -17.63
CA GLU A 446 13.52 -33.46 -16.17
C GLU A 446 13.26 -32.08 -15.54
N VAL A 447 12.45 -32.06 -14.49
CA VAL A 447 12.15 -30.86 -13.71
C VAL A 447 12.89 -30.93 -12.38
N TYR A 448 13.70 -29.92 -12.13
CA TYR A 448 14.43 -29.75 -10.88
C TYR A 448 13.95 -28.49 -10.16
N ILE A 449 13.84 -28.57 -8.83
CA ILE A 449 13.55 -27.43 -7.96
C ILE A 449 14.64 -27.35 -6.91
N ASP A 450 15.32 -26.20 -6.85
CA ASP A 450 16.46 -25.96 -5.94
C ASP A 450 17.52 -27.08 -6.00
N GLY A 451 17.78 -27.56 -7.23
CA GLY A 451 18.75 -28.62 -7.51
C GLY A 451 18.23 -30.05 -7.32
N ASN A 452 17.07 -30.26 -6.71
CA ASN A 452 16.49 -31.59 -6.49
C ASN A 452 15.67 -32.03 -7.71
N LEU A 453 15.88 -33.26 -8.21
CA LEU A 453 15.03 -33.84 -9.26
C LEU A 453 13.65 -34.13 -8.68
N VAL A 454 12.62 -33.46 -9.19
CA VAL A 454 11.25 -33.58 -8.69
C VAL A 454 10.42 -34.48 -9.59
N GLU A 455 10.54 -34.33 -10.91
CA GLU A 455 9.79 -35.17 -11.85
C GLU A 455 10.54 -35.40 -13.17
N ASP A 456 10.49 -36.63 -13.67
CA ASP A 456 10.74 -36.98 -15.07
C ASP A 456 9.40 -36.97 -15.79
N VAL A 457 9.24 -36.03 -16.72
CA VAL A 457 7.96 -35.73 -17.35
C VAL A 457 8.02 -36.06 -18.84
N ARG A 458 6.98 -36.77 -19.29
CA ARG A 458 6.69 -36.97 -20.71
C ARG A 458 5.32 -36.37 -21.02
N ALA A 459 5.30 -35.32 -21.83
CA ALA A 459 4.13 -34.48 -22.05
C ALA A 459 4.27 -33.74 -23.39
N ASP A 460 3.22 -33.08 -23.85
CA ASP A 460 3.29 -32.21 -25.03
C ASP A 460 4.11 -30.94 -24.75
N GLY A 461 4.20 -30.56 -23.47
CA GLY A 461 5.02 -29.48 -22.98
C GLY A 461 4.92 -29.27 -21.49
N ILE A 462 5.47 -28.16 -21.03
CA ILE A 462 5.43 -27.72 -19.64
C ILE A 462 5.33 -26.21 -19.58
N ILE A 463 4.54 -25.72 -18.64
CA ILE A 463 4.32 -24.31 -18.36
C ILE A 463 4.91 -24.02 -16.99
N VAL A 464 5.67 -22.94 -16.88
CA VAL A 464 6.00 -22.32 -15.59
C VAL A 464 5.36 -20.95 -15.58
N SER A 465 4.38 -20.78 -14.70
CA SER A 465 3.49 -19.63 -14.68
C SER A 465 3.65 -18.81 -13.40
N THR A 466 3.56 -17.50 -13.54
CA THR A 466 3.41 -16.56 -12.43
C THR A 466 1.98 -16.65 -11.85
N PRO A 467 1.70 -16.02 -10.71
CA PRO A 467 0.33 -15.85 -10.24
C PRO A 467 -0.58 -15.19 -11.27
N ASN A 468 -0.05 -14.26 -12.08
CA ASN A 468 -0.82 -13.56 -13.11
C ASN A 468 -1.18 -14.48 -14.29
N GLY A 469 -0.26 -15.35 -14.70
CA GLY A 469 -0.51 -16.33 -15.75
C GLY A 469 -1.35 -17.52 -15.30
N SER A 470 -1.62 -17.65 -14.00
CA SER A 470 -2.42 -18.76 -13.44
C SER A 470 -3.83 -18.83 -14.02
N THR A 471 -4.36 -17.70 -14.52
CA THR A 471 -5.66 -17.58 -15.19
C THR A 471 -5.57 -17.62 -16.71
N ALA A 472 -4.37 -17.77 -17.27
CA ALA A 472 -4.10 -17.83 -18.71
C ALA A 472 -3.89 -19.30 -19.15
N TYR A 473 -2.80 -19.62 -19.86
CA TYR A 473 -2.61 -20.96 -20.42
C TYR A 473 -2.41 -22.04 -19.34
N SER A 474 -1.88 -21.64 -18.17
CA SER A 474 -1.81 -22.49 -16.98
C SER A 474 -3.18 -23.05 -16.60
N LEU A 475 -4.23 -22.20 -16.55
CA LEU A 475 -5.59 -22.60 -16.19
C LEU A 475 -6.14 -23.65 -17.16
N SER A 476 -6.00 -23.41 -18.46
CA SER A 476 -6.45 -24.34 -19.51
C SER A 476 -5.71 -25.69 -19.46
N SER A 477 -4.49 -25.71 -18.91
CA SER A 477 -3.68 -26.92 -18.73
C SER A 477 -3.93 -27.61 -17.38
N GLY A 478 -4.91 -27.15 -16.60
CA GLY A 478 -5.33 -27.72 -15.33
C GLY A 478 -4.60 -27.16 -14.10
N GLY A 479 -3.85 -26.07 -14.24
CA GLY A 479 -3.23 -25.35 -13.13
C GLY A 479 -4.25 -24.66 -12.21
N PRO A 480 -3.91 -24.44 -10.92
CA PRO A 480 -4.77 -23.70 -10.00
C PRO A 480 -4.79 -22.20 -10.34
N ILE A 481 -5.89 -21.54 -10.00
CA ILE A 481 -5.98 -20.08 -9.97
C ILE A 481 -5.26 -19.57 -8.72
N ILE A 482 -4.39 -18.58 -8.89
CA ILE A 482 -3.63 -17.95 -7.80
C ILE A 482 -3.92 -16.44 -7.80
N GLU A 483 -4.15 -15.87 -6.62
CA GLU A 483 -4.30 -14.42 -6.49
C GLU A 483 -2.98 -13.70 -6.86
N PRO A 484 -3.01 -12.59 -7.62
CA PRO A 484 -1.80 -11.93 -8.15
C PRO A 484 -0.72 -11.56 -7.12
N THR A 485 -1.12 -11.36 -5.86
CA THR A 485 -0.24 -10.94 -4.75
C THR A 485 0.48 -12.11 -4.05
N VAL A 486 0.10 -13.36 -4.32
CA VAL A 486 0.72 -14.55 -3.72
C VAL A 486 2.13 -14.75 -4.29
N GLU A 487 3.14 -14.91 -3.44
CA GLU A 487 4.52 -15.14 -3.88
C GLU A 487 4.80 -16.63 -4.19
N GLY A 488 4.23 -17.13 -5.30
CA GLY A 488 4.48 -18.49 -5.78
C GLY A 488 4.49 -18.62 -7.30
N PHE A 489 5.11 -19.70 -7.80
CA PHE A 489 5.06 -20.10 -9.21
C PHE A 489 4.33 -21.43 -9.37
N VAL A 490 3.71 -21.63 -10.52
CA VAL A 490 3.00 -22.86 -10.87
C VAL A 490 3.72 -23.57 -12.00
N ILE A 491 4.02 -24.84 -11.81
CA ILE A 491 4.57 -25.72 -12.85
C ILE A 491 3.45 -26.65 -13.32
N VAL A 492 3.08 -26.57 -14.59
CA VAL A 492 1.96 -27.33 -15.17
C VAL A 492 2.44 -28.12 -16.40
N PRO A 493 2.47 -29.46 -16.36
CA PRO A 493 2.71 -30.25 -17.55
C PRO A 493 1.48 -30.23 -18.48
N ILE A 494 1.71 -30.08 -19.78
CA ILE A 494 0.67 -30.03 -20.81
C ILE A 494 0.39 -31.45 -21.32
N CYS A 495 -0.78 -32.00 -21.02
CA CYS A 495 -1.19 -33.36 -21.41
C CYS A 495 -0.13 -34.43 -21.03
N PRO A 496 0.25 -34.57 -19.75
CA PRO A 496 1.25 -35.53 -19.33
C PRO A 496 0.78 -36.98 -19.57
N PHE A 497 1.71 -37.83 -20.03
CA PHE A 497 1.48 -39.27 -20.16
C PHE A 497 1.24 -39.95 -18.80
N LYS A 498 1.92 -39.46 -17.75
CA LYS A 498 1.80 -39.99 -16.39
C LYS A 498 0.53 -39.43 -15.74
N LEU A 499 -0.47 -40.30 -15.52
CA LEU A 499 -1.76 -39.93 -14.94
C LEU A 499 -1.68 -39.32 -13.53
N SER A 500 -0.60 -39.55 -12.80
CA SER A 500 -0.38 -38.97 -11.46
C SER A 500 0.35 -37.62 -11.50
N SER A 501 0.76 -37.14 -12.67
CA SER A 501 1.41 -35.84 -12.81
C SER A 501 0.39 -34.73 -12.55
N ARG A 502 0.72 -33.80 -11.66
CA ARG A 502 -0.17 -32.74 -11.19
C ARG A 502 0.54 -31.41 -11.23
N PRO A 503 -0.19 -30.29 -11.40
CA PRO A 503 0.36 -28.97 -11.18
C PRO A 503 1.06 -28.86 -9.83
N LEU A 504 2.21 -28.22 -9.80
CA LEU A 504 2.98 -27.99 -8.59
C LEU A 504 3.09 -26.49 -8.32
N VAL A 505 2.75 -26.06 -7.10
CA VAL A 505 2.96 -24.68 -6.64
C VAL A 505 4.23 -24.64 -5.80
N VAL A 506 5.14 -23.73 -6.13
CA VAL A 506 6.43 -23.57 -5.46
C VAL A 506 6.63 -22.14 -4.98
N ASN A 507 7.52 -21.93 -4.01
CA ASN A 507 7.85 -20.59 -3.53
C ASN A 507 8.47 -19.77 -4.68
N ALA A 508 8.10 -18.49 -4.81
CA ALA A 508 8.64 -17.64 -5.88
C ALA A 508 10.18 -17.49 -5.83
N ASN A 509 10.82 -17.68 -4.68
CA ASN A 509 12.28 -17.62 -4.57
C ASN A 509 13.00 -18.92 -5.00
N SER A 510 12.26 -19.97 -5.38
CA SER A 510 12.86 -21.24 -5.82
C SER A 510 13.45 -21.10 -7.23
N GLU A 511 14.55 -21.81 -7.49
CA GLU A 511 15.08 -21.98 -8.85
C GLU A 511 14.43 -23.21 -9.51
N ILE A 512 13.77 -23.00 -10.65
CA ILE A 512 13.13 -24.04 -11.44
C ILE A 512 14.00 -24.31 -12.65
N LYS A 513 14.55 -25.52 -12.77
CA LYS A 513 15.37 -25.94 -13.92
C LYS A 513 14.65 -27.03 -14.70
N ILE A 514 14.49 -26.82 -16.01
CA ILE A 514 13.92 -27.77 -16.95
C ILE A 514 15.01 -28.22 -17.91
N LYS A 515 15.38 -29.49 -17.85
CA LYS A 515 16.42 -30.08 -18.71
C LYS A 515 15.80 -30.87 -19.84
N LEU A 516 16.18 -30.54 -21.08
CA LEU A 516 15.64 -31.17 -22.29
C LEU A 516 16.38 -32.48 -22.61
N LEU A 517 15.68 -33.62 -22.52
CA LEU A 517 16.29 -34.92 -22.77
C LEU A 517 16.20 -35.37 -24.23
N LYS A 518 15.19 -34.91 -24.98
CA LYS A 518 14.98 -35.30 -26.39
C LYS A 518 14.34 -34.18 -27.21
N LYS A 519 14.72 -34.14 -28.50
CA LYS A 519 14.18 -33.28 -29.57
C LYS A 519 14.44 -31.79 -29.34
N SER A 520 14.28 -31.01 -30.40
CA SER A 520 14.22 -29.54 -30.29
C SER A 520 12.82 -29.10 -29.86
N THR A 521 12.75 -28.03 -29.08
CA THR A 521 11.54 -27.50 -28.46
C THR A 521 11.50 -25.98 -28.60
N TYR A 522 10.31 -25.41 -28.69
CA TYR A 522 10.16 -23.96 -28.61
C TYR A 522 10.04 -23.50 -27.17
N VAL A 523 10.77 -22.45 -26.83
CA VAL A 523 10.56 -21.68 -25.61
C VAL A 523 9.74 -20.45 -25.99
N VAL A 524 8.53 -20.38 -25.42
CA VAL A 524 7.55 -19.33 -25.68
C VAL A 524 7.36 -18.55 -24.39
N ILE A 525 7.45 -17.22 -24.47
CA ILE A 525 7.30 -16.32 -23.33
C ILE A 525 6.12 -15.39 -23.61
N ASP A 526 5.11 -15.44 -22.74
CA ASP A 526 3.90 -14.62 -22.86
C ASP A 526 3.27 -14.69 -24.27
N GLY A 527 3.30 -15.88 -24.88
CA GLY A 527 2.79 -16.15 -26.23
C GLY A 527 3.75 -15.85 -27.39
N ASN A 528 4.92 -15.25 -27.15
CA ASN A 528 5.92 -14.97 -28.18
C ASN A 528 7.01 -16.04 -28.20
N THR A 529 7.31 -16.58 -29.39
CA THR A 529 8.40 -17.57 -29.52
C THR A 529 9.74 -16.86 -29.45
N GLU A 530 10.53 -17.15 -28.42
CA GLU A 530 11.84 -16.53 -28.19
C GLU A 530 12.93 -17.26 -28.98
N PHE A 531 13.03 -18.59 -28.82
CA PHE A 531 14.04 -19.38 -29.51
C PHE A 531 13.71 -20.89 -29.55
N GLU A 532 14.48 -21.62 -30.35
CA GLU A 532 14.45 -23.09 -30.44
C GLU A 532 15.56 -23.68 -29.55
N ALA A 533 15.16 -24.31 -28.44
CA ALA A 533 16.07 -25.03 -27.56
C ALA A 533 16.30 -26.47 -28.08
N LYS A 534 17.50 -26.99 -27.85
CA LYS A 534 17.93 -28.31 -28.34
C LYS A 534 18.06 -29.31 -27.20
N LYS A 535 18.19 -30.59 -27.58
CA LYS A 535 18.51 -31.66 -26.63
C LYS A 535 19.78 -31.30 -25.84
N GLY A 536 19.70 -31.43 -24.52
CA GLY A 536 20.80 -31.16 -23.60
C GLY A 536 20.80 -29.75 -23.05
N ASP A 537 20.05 -28.82 -23.64
CA ASP A 537 19.92 -27.47 -23.11
C ASP A 537 19.10 -27.49 -21.80
N GLU A 538 19.42 -26.55 -20.91
CA GLU A 538 18.75 -26.38 -19.62
C GLU A 538 18.09 -25.01 -19.57
N ILE A 539 16.79 -24.95 -19.28
CA ILE A 539 16.05 -23.71 -19.06
C ILE A 539 15.96 -23.48 -17.56
N ILE A 540 16.57 -22.41 -17.06
CA ILE A 540 16.56 -22.03 -15.66
C ILE A 540 15.66 -20.81 -15.48
N LEU A 541 14.68 -20.93 -14.60
CA LEU A 541 13.64 -19.94 -14.34
C LEU A 541 13.63 -19.58 -12.86
N ARG A 542 13.50 -18.29 -12.56
CA ARG A 542 13.49 -17.75 -11.20
C ARG A 542 12.73 -16.43 -11.14
N LYS A 543 12.44 -15.95 -9.94
CA LYS A 543 11.84 -14.62 -9.74
C LYS A 543 12.71 -13.53 -10.35
N SER A 544 12.07 -12.65 -11.12
CA SER A 544 12.73 -11.46 -11.64
C SER A 544 13.01 -10.47 -10.52
N GLU A 545 14.14 -9.78 -10.63
CA GLU A 545 14.44 -8.62 -9.77
C GLU A 545 13.52 -7.43 -10.11
N SER A 546 12.98 -7.40 -11.34
CA SER A 546 12.02 -6.40 -11.77
C SER A 546 10.59 -6.88 -11.60
N ASN A 547 9.65 -5.93 -11.49
CA ASN A 547 8.24 -6.22 -11.25
C ASN A 547 7.38 -5.46 -12.26
N ALA A 548 6.17 -5.96 -12.49
CA ALA A 548 5.16 -5.19 -13.19
C ALA A 548 4.34 -4.37 -12.18
N TYR A 549 3.91 -3.19 -12.60
CA TYR A 549 3.19 -2.25 -11.77
C TYR A 549 1.84 -1.97 -12.42
N PHE A 550 0.75 -2.17 -11.68
CA PHE A 550 -0.61 -1.98 -12.18
C PHE A 550 -1.32 -0.93 -11.34
N VAL A 551 -1.95 0.05 -11.99
CA VAL A 551 -2.87 0.94 -11.29
C VAL A 551 -4.11 0.11 -10.92
N LYS A 552 -4.37 -0.02 -9.62
CA LYS A 552 -5.40 -0.92 -9.10
C LYS A 552 -6.81 -0.38 -9.39
N GLY A 553 -7.63 -1.20 -10.03
CA GLY A 553 -9.04 -0.93 -10.32
C GLY A 553 -9.96 -1.97 -9.67
N ASP A 554 -10.56 -2.83 -10.50
CA ASP A 554 -11.51 -3.87 -10.08
C ASP A 554 -10.87 -4.94 -9.17
N ASN A 555 -11.68 -5.51 -8.28
CA ASN A 555 -11.25 -6.55 -7.37
C ASN A 555 -11.08 -7.89 -8.11
N PHE A 556 -9.96 -8.60 -7.89
CA PHE A 556 -9.67 -9.91 -8.47
C PHE A 556 -10.83 -10.91 -8.35
N TYR A 557 -11.50 -10.97 -7.18
CA TYR A 557 -12.63 -11.89 -6.96
C TYR A 557 -13.86 -11.53 -7.80
N ASN A 558 -14.07 -10.25 -8.16
CA ASN A 558 -15.12 -9.86 -9.08
C ASN A 558 -14.83 -10.36 -10.50
N LYS A 559 -13.56 -10.29 -10.92
CA LYS A 559 -13.12 -10.85 -12.22
C LYS A 559 -13.36 -12.35 -12.28
N LEU A 560 -13.07 -13.09 -11.20
CA LEU A 560 -13.35 -14.52 -11.10
C LEU A 560 -14.85 -14.86 -11.19
N LYS A 561 -15.72 -14.07 -10.56
CA LYS A 561 -17.17 -14.27 -10.67
C LYS A 561 -17.64 -14.13 -12.13
N LYS A 562 -17.10 -13.15 -12.87
CA LYS A 562 -17.40 -12.99 -14.30
C LYS A 562 -16.97 -14.21 -15.12
N LEU A 563 -15.82 -14.83 -14.79
CA LEU A 563 -15.36 -16.07 -15.42
C LEU A 563 -16.33 -17.24 -15.18
N SER A 564 -16.86 -17.41 -13.96
CA SER A 564 -17.79 -18.51 -13.63
C SER A 564 -19.17 -18.43 -14.30
N LEU A 565 -19.47 -17.27 -14.90
CA LEU A 565 -20.72 -17.01 -15.63
C LEU A 565 -20.58 -17.21 -17.15
N MET A 566 -19.37 -17.52 -17.62
CA MET A 566 -19.06 -17.92 -19.01
C MET A 566 -19.04 -19.44 -19.11
#